data_AF-A0A2S6G882-F1
#
_entry.id   AF-A0A2S6G882-F1
#
_cell.length_a   1.000
_cell.length_b   1.000
_cell.length_c   1.000
_cell.angle_alpha   90.00
_cell.angle_beta   90.00
_cell.angle_gamma   90.00
#
_symmetry.space_group_name_H-M   'P 1'
#
loop_
_entity.id
_entity.type
_entity.pdbx_description
1 polymer ?
#
loop_
_entity_poly.entity_id
_entity_poly.type
_entity_poly.pdbx_seq_one_letter_code
_entity_poly.pdbx_strand_id
1 'polypeptide(L)'
;MKKSIALATLILLLFTGIVFQYYITALPDLEQPITLREANITTEAGSVSVTFVDNAGDPFTFGFRASDDFEPEVYPAFYMRNPELVPYMYWLNIGGPDERALLRVVEGWLQRNVPPELMERLEQGLAEDLSADEQKMAAVYEVYSLLRERHQG
;
A
#
# COMPACT_ATOMS: atom_id res chain seq x y z
N MET A 1 -16.63 26.46 36.83
CA MET A 1 -16.13 27.01 35.55
C MET A 1 -14.82 26.37 35.10
N LYS A 2 -13.70 26.46 35.85
CA LYS A 2 -12.41 25.85 35.45
C LYS A 2 -12.47 24.35 35.11
N LYS A 3 -13.19 23.54 35.90
CA LYS A 3 -13.39 22.11 35.64
C LYS A 3 -14.16 21.80 34.35
N SER A 4 -15.09 22.69 33.97
CA SER A 4 -15.87 22.54 32.73
C SER A 4 -15.06 22.94 31.50
N ILE A 5 -14.20 23.96 31.62
CA ILE A 5 -13.22 24.30 30.57
C ILE A 5 -12.23 23.16 30.38
N ALA A 6 -11.66 22.63 31.47
CA ALA A 6 -10.73 21.50 31.41
C ALA A 6 -11.37 20.26 30.75
N LEU A 7 -12.63 19.97 31.07
CA LEU A 7 -13.37 18.88 30.44
C LEU A 7 -13.64 19.15 28.96
N ALA A 8 -14.05 20.36 28.59
CA ALA A 8 -14.28 20.73 27.19
C ALA A 8 -12.98 20.65 26.37
N THR A 9 -11.86 21.13 26.92
CA THR A 9 -10.53 21.00 26.30
C THR A 9 -10.12 19.53 26.14
N LEU A 10 -10.35 18.70 27.16
CA LEU A 10 -10.05 17.26 27.07
C LEU A 10 -10.88 16.58 25.99
N ILE A 11 -12.18 16.86 25.92
CA ILE A 11 -13.06 16.33 24.88
C ILE A 11 -12.56 16.77 23.50
N LEU A 12 -12.23 18.04 23.32
CA LEU A 12 -11.71 18.56 22.05
C LEU A 12 -10.41 17.87 21.64
N LEU A 13 -9.49 17.64 22.58
CA LEU A 13 -8.25 16.91 22.32
C LEU A 13 -8.50 15.45 21.93
N LEU A 14 -9.43 14.78 22.61
CA LEU A 14 -9.81 13.40 22.27
C LEU A 14 -10.41 13.32 20.87
N PHE A 15 -11.32 14.23 20.53
CA PHE A 15 -11.88 14.29 19.17
C PHE A 15 -10.81 14.57 18.12
N THR A 16 -9.89 15.49 18.38
CA THR A 16 -8.76 15.78 17.48
C THR A 16 -7.89 14.54 17.28
N GLY A 17 -7.60 13.81 18.35
CA GLY A 17 -6.85 12.55 18.29
C GLY A 17 -7.56 11.47 17.47
N ILE A 18 -8.87 11.31 17.64
CA ILE A 18 -9.67 10.33 16.89
C ILE A 18 -9.69 10.68 15.39
N VAL A 19 -9.93 11.95 15.05
CA VAL A 19 -9.94 12.40 13.65
C VAL A 19 -8.57 12.25 13.00
N PHE A 20 -7.50 12.60 13.73
CA PHE A 20 -6.14 12.45 13.25
C PHE A 20 -5.77 10.98 13.05
N GLN A 21 -6.11 10.10 13.99
CA GLN A 21 -5.90 8.67 13.86
C GLN A 21 -6.64 8.11 12.64
N TYR A 22 -7.92 8.47 12.48
CA TYR A 22 -8.68 8.08 11.31
C TYR A 22 -8.02 8.54 10.00
N TYR A 23 -7.53 9.78 9.95
CA TYR A 23 -6.86 10.32 8.77
C TYR A 23 -5.57 9.57 8.39
N ILE A 24 -4.79 9.11 9.36
CA ILE A 24 -3.51 8.42 9.09
C ILE A 24 -3.65 6.90 8.89
N THR A 25 -4.75 6.29 9.37
CA THR A 25 -4.94 4.83 9.26
C THR A 25 -6.02 4.41 8.28
N ALA A 26 -6.98 5.28 7.97
CA ALA A 26 -8.02 4.94 7.00
C ALA A 26 -7.39 4.83 5.61
N LEU A 27 -7.74 3.78 4.89
CA LEU A 27 -7.51 3.76 3.47
C LEU A 27 -8.32 4.91 2.84
N PRO A 28 -7.70 5.75 2.00
CA PRO A 28 -8.38 6.82 1.30
C PRO A 28 -9.42 6.22 0.36
N ASP A 29 -10.17 7.08 -0.32
CA ASP A 29 -10.91 6.62 -1.47
C ASP A 29 -9.91 6.13 -2.53
N LEU A 30 -9.85 4.81 -2.64
CA LEU A 30 -8.96 4.06 -3.51
C LEU A 30 -9.55 3.93 -4.93
N GLU A 31 -10.67 4.62 -5.20
CA GLU A 31 -11.23 4.76 -6.53
C GLU A 31 -10.25 5.50 -7.45
N GLN A 32 -10.14 4.96 -8.65
CA GLN A 32 -9.22 5.44 -9.68
C GLN A 32 -9.73 6.73 -10.32
N PRO A 33 -8.86 7.57 -10.89
CA PRO A 33 -7.45 7.29 -11.21
C PRO A 33 -6.46 7.40 -10.05
N ILE A 34 -5.46 6.53 -10.07
CA ILE A 34 -4.28 6.60 -9.20
C ILE A 34 -3.03 6.57 -10.09
N THR A 35 -2.00 7.32 -9.69
CA THR A 35 -0.76 7.47 -10.47
C THR A 35 0.40 6.81 -9.75
N LEU A 36 1.20 5.99 -10.43
CA LEU A 36 2.39 5.40 -9.83
C LEU A 36 3.46 6.49 -9.67
N ARG A 37 3.93 6.68 -8.43
CA ARG A 37 5.03 7.59 -8.13
C ARG A 37 6.35 6.85 -8.02
N GLU A 38 6.35 5.75 -7.29
CA GLU A 38 7.56 4.99 -6.99
C GLU A 38 7.20 3.51 -6.79
N ALA A 39 8.10 2.62 -7.19
CA ALA A 39 7.99 1.20 -6.94
C ALA A 39 9.40 0.66 -6.69
N ASN A 40 9.56 -0.07 -5.59
CA ASN A 40 10.86 -0.52 -5.12
C ASN A 40 10.80 -2.01 -4.77
N ILE A 41 11.75 -2.77 -5.30
CA ILE A 41 12.10 -4.12 -4.84
C ILE A 41 13.48 -4.02 -4.19
N THR A 42 13.59 -4.38 -2.91
CA THR A 42 14.89 -4.43 -2.22
C THR A 42 15.40 -5.87 -2.23
N THR A 43 16.46 -6.12 -2.99
CA THR A 43 17.01 -7.45 -3.27
C THR A 43 17.66 -8.14 -2.07
N GLU A 44 18.09 -7.41 -1.03
CA GLU A 44 18.77 -8.01 0.13
C GLU A 44 17.84 -8.74 1.12
N ALA A 45 16.54 -8.42 1.11
CA ALA A 45 15.55 -9.07 1.98
C ALA A 45 14.29 -9.53 1.24
N GLY A 46 14.06 -9.09 0.00
CA GLY A 46 12.84 -9.36 -0.77
C GLY A 46 11.69 -8.39 -0.47
N SER A 47 11.94 -7.29 0.24
CA SER A 47 10.87 -6.33 0.56
C SER A 47 10.43 -5.60 -0.70
N VAL A 48 9.13 -5.53 -0.92
CA VAL A 48 8.54 -4.85 -2.08
C VAL A 48 7.57 -3.78 -1.61
N SER A 49 7.59 -2.63 -2.26
CA SER A 49 6.66 -1.54 -1.96
C SER A 49 6.35 -0.70 -3.19
N VAL A 50 5.16 -0.13 -3.17
CA VAL A 50 4.65 0.76 -4.21
C VAL A 50 4.08 2.01 -3.57
N THR A 51 4.36 3.15 -4.17
CA THR A 51 3.81 4.44 -3.80
C THR A 51 2.97 4.96 -4.94
N PHE A 52 1.70 5.19 -4.66
CA PHE A 52 0.75 5.82 -5.57
C PHE A 52 0.38 7.21 -5.08
N VAL A 53 -0.13 8.03 -6.00
CA VAL A 53 -0.77 9.31 -5.71
C VAL A 53 -2.24 9.19 -6.05
N ASP A 54 -3.11 9.52 -5.10
CA ASP A 54 -4.55 9.51 -5.31
C ASP A 54 -5.05 10.74 -6.09
N ASN A 55 -6.37 10.78 -6.33
CA ASN A 55 -7.03 11.90 -7.00
C ASN A 55 -6.92 13.24 -6.27
N ALA A 56 -6.69 13.23 -4.95
CA ALA A 56 -6.48 14.44 -4.16
C ALA A 56 -5.03 14.93 -4.20
N GLY A 57 -4.13 14.18 -4.84
CA GLY A 57 -2.70 14.49 -4.90
C GLY A 57 -1.90 13.97 -3.70
N ASP A 58 -2.52 13.17 -2.84
CA ASP A 58 -1.89 12.65 -1.63
C ASP A 58 -1.19 11.31 -1.92
N PRO A 59 0.11 11.18 -1.57
CA PRO A 59 0.82 9.92 -1.71
C PRO A 59 0.37 8.89 -0.66
N PHE A 60 0.30 7.64 -1.07
CA PHE A 60 0.17 6.50 -0.17
C PHE A 60 1.08 5.36 -0.61
N THR A 61 1.70 4.71 0.36
CA THR A 61 2.67 3.64 0.14
C THR A 61 2.16 2.38 0.79
N PHE A 62 2.29 1.25 0.11
CA PHE A 62 2.02 -0.06 0.71
C PHE A 62 2.90 -1.12 0.07
N GLY A 63 2.96 -2.26 0.73
CA GLY A 63 3.76 -3.38 0.27
C GLY A 63 4.01 -4.37 1.38
N PHE A 64 5.07 -5.14 1.22
CA PHE A 64 5.42 -6.23 2.11
C PHE A 64 6.83 -6.02 2.63
N ARG A 65 6.96 -6.14 3.94
CA ARG A 65 8.26 -6.24 4.58
C ARG A 65 8.68 -7.70 4.60
N ALA A 66 9.56 -8.06 3.69
CA ALA A 66 10.18 -9.37 3.71
C ALA A 66 11.25 -9.45 4.80
N SER A 67 11.42 -10.65 5.33
CA SER A 67 12.38 -10.95 6.40
C SER A 67 12.58 -12.47 6.44
N ASP A 68 13.81 -12.89 6.77
CA ASP A 68 14.17 -14.30 6.92
C ASP A 68 13.38 -15.04 8.01
N ASP A 69 12.69 -14.29 8.89
CA ASP A 69 11.87 -14.82 9.97
C ASP A 69 10.47 -15.26 9.50
N PHE A 70 10.09 -14.95 8.26
CA PHE A 70 8.74 -15.16 7.73
C PHE A 70 8.77 -15.85 6.36
N GLU A 71 7.77 -16.71 6.09
CA GLU A 71 7.51 -17.19 4.74
C GLU A 71 6.82 -16.07 3.92
N PRO A 72 6.99 -16.02 2.58
CA PRO A 72 6.41 -14.98 1.74
C PRO A 72 4.89 -14.78 1.94
N GLU A 73 4.17 -15.87 2.14
CA GLU A 73 2.73 -15.92 2.37
C GLU A 73 2.31 -15.18 3.65
N VAL A 74 3.23 -15.02 4.60
CA VAL A 74 3.00 -14.37 5.90
C VAL A 74 3.83 -13.09 6.11
N TYR A 75 4.51 -12.59 5.07
CA TYR A 75 5.16 -11.28 5.12
C TYR A 75 4.21 -10.18 5.64
N PRO A 76 4.61 -9.40 6.67
CA PRO A 76 3.79 -8.31 7.15
C PRO A 76 3.49 -7.30 6.04
N ALA A 77 2.21 -7.19 5.69
CA ALA A 77 1.73 -6.17 4.78
C ALA A 77 1.59 -4.85 5.54
N PHE A 78 2.03 -3.76 4.93
CA PHE A 78 1.97 -2.44 5.53
C PHE A 78 1.31 -1.42 4.61
N TYR A 79 0.77 -0.38 5.23
CA TYR A 79 0.21 0.79 4.57
C TYR A 79 0.71 2.06 5.27
N MET A 80 0.99 3.10 4.49
CA MET A 80 1.38 4.42 4.96
C MET A 80 0.63 5.47 4.15
N ARG A 81 -0.04 6.41 4.84
CA ARG A 81 -0.66 7.58 4.24
C ARG A 81 0.24 8.79 4.42
N ASN A 82 0.47 9.55 3.36
CA ASN A 82 1.27 10.78 3.38
C ASN A 82 2.60 10.61 4.14
N PRO A 83 3.46 9.67 3.71
CA PRO A 83 4.69 9.32 4.44
C PRO A 83 5.63 10.50 4.68
N GLU A 84 5.54 11.56 3.86
CA GLU A 84 6.30 12.80 4.01
C GLU A 84 5.81 13.68 5.17
N LEU A 85 4.53 13.59 5.52
CA LEU A 85 3.92 14.35 6.61
C LEU A 85 3.91 13.55 7.91
N VAL A 86 3.49 12.28 7.83
CA VAL A 86 3.37 11.39 8.98
C VAL A 86 3.87 10.01 8.58
N PRO A 87 5.09 9.60 8.99
CA PRO A 87 5.65 8.28 8.68
C PRO A 87 5.05 7.19 9.59
N TYR A 88 3.73 7.14 9.70
CA TYR A 88 3.02 6.13 10.47
C TYR A 88 2.75 4.90 9.61
N MET A 89 3.22 3.76 10.08
CA MET A 89 3.01 2.47 9.43
C MET A 89 1.83 1.75 10.04
N TYR A 90 0.79 1.53 9.24
CA TYR A 90 -0.35 0.70 9.57
C TYR A 90 -0.10 -0.74 9.10
N TRP A 91 -0.15 -1.70 10.03
CA TRP A 91 -0.03 -3.11 9.71
C TRP A 91 -1.39 -3.67 9.33
N LEU A 92 -1.47 -4.21 8.11
CA LEU A 92 -2.71 -4.73 7.56
C LEU A 92 -2.97 -6.14 8.11
N ASN A 93 -4.24 -6.46 8.35
CA ASN A 93 -4.63 -7.83 8.67
C ASN A 93 -4.61 -8.68 7.40
N ILE A 94 -3.91 -9.82 7.47
CA ILE A 94 -3.86 -10.81 6.38
C ILE A 94 -5.29 -11.28 6.06
N GLY A 95 -5.68 -11.25 4.79
CA GLY A 95 -7.03 -11.61 4.34
C GLY A 95 -8.10 -10.55 4.68
N GLY A 96 -7.70 -9.40 5.22
CA GLY A 96 -8.59 -8.33 5.67
C GLY A 96 -9.31 -7.58 4.55
N PRO A 97 -10.31 -6.74 4.88
CA PRO A 97 -10.98 -5.87 3.91
C PRO A 97 -10.02 -4.85 3.29
N ASP A 98 -9.03 -4.40 4.06
CA ASP A 98 -8.06 -3.39 3.64
C ASP A 98 -7.07 -3.94 2.59
N GLU A 99 -6.55 -5.16 2.80
CA GLU A 99 -5.76 -5.86 1.77
C GLU A 99 -6.58 -6.08 0.49
N ARG A 100 -7.85 -6.48 0.60
CA ARG A 100 -8.73 -6.63 -0.58
C ARG A 100 -8.94 -5.31 -1.32
N ALA A 101 -9.02 -4.20 -0.61
CA ALA A 101 -9.14 -2.90 -1.22
C ALA A 101 -7.87 -2.56 -2.00
N LEU A 102 -6.69 -2.77 -1.41
CA LEU A 102 -5.40 -2.58 -2.08
C LEU A 102 -5.21 -3.53 -3.27
N LEU A 103 -5.63 -4.79 -3.18
CA LEU A 103 -5.58 -5.74 -4.29
C LEU A 103 -6.34 -5.20 -5.51
N ARG A 104 -7.58 -4.71 -5.32
CA ARG A 104 -8.40 -4.14 -6.41
C ARG A 104 -7.74 -2.91 -7.04
N VAL A 105 -7.06 -2.10 -6.23
CA VAL A 105 -6.33 -0.92 -6.69
C VAL A 105 -5.19 -1.30 -7.61
N VAL A 106 -4.33 -2.21 -7.14
CA VAL A 106 -3.17 -2.68 -7.91
C VAL A 106 -3.63 -3.40 -9.17
N GLU A 107 -4.60 -4.31 -9.05
CA GLU A 107 -5.17 -5.04 -10.18
C GLU A 107 -5.68 -4.09 -11.26
N GLY A 108 -6.53 -3.12 -10.88
CA GLY A 108 -7.04 -2.17 -11.87
C GLY A 108 -5.96 -1.26 -12.42
N TRP A 109 -4.95 -0.88 -11.64
CA TRP A 109 -3.80 -0.11 -12.15
C TRP A 109 -3.01 -0.92 -13.18
N LEU A 110 -2.70 -2.17 -12.88
CA LEU A 110 -2.00 -3.09 -13.77
C LEU A 110 -2.76 -3.27 -15.10
N GLN A 111 -4.07 -3.51 -15.06
CA GLN A 111 -4.92 -3.67 -16.25
C GLN A 111 -4.93 -2.46 -17.19
N ARG A 112 -4.69 -1.25 -16.68
CA ARG A 112 -4.68 -0.02 -17.51
C ARG A 112 -3.29 0.40 -17.98
N ASN A 113 -2.25 0.10 -17.20
CA ASN A 113 -0.92 0.68 -17.40
C ASN A 113 0.12 -0.32 -17.90
N VAL A 114 -0.12 -1.62 -17.73
CA VAL A 114 0.82 -2.67 -18.16
C VAL A 114 0.35 -3.26 -19.50
N PRO A 115 1.20 -3.26 -20.54
CA PRO A 115 0.89 -3.92 -21.81
C PRO A 115 0.59 -5.41 -21.62
N PRO A 116 -0.38 -6.00 -22.34
CA PRO A 116 -0.74 -7.42 -22.19
C PRO A 116 0.45 -8.39 -22.35
N GLU A 117 1.36 -8.10 -23.30
CA GLU A 117 2.57 -8.91 -23.54
C GLU A 117 3.52 -8.90 -22.33
N LEU A 118 3.65 -7.75 -21.66
CA LEU A 118 4.46 -7.65 -20.45
C LEU A 118 3.76 -8.35 -19.28
N MET A 119 2.44 -8.22 -19.16
CA MET A 119 1.68 -8.93 -18.13
C MET A 119 1.88 -10.45 -18.23
N GLU A 120 1.76 -11.00 -19.44
CA GLU A 120 1.95 -12.43 -19.69
C GLU A 120 3.38 -12.88 -19.32
N ARG A 121 4.40 -12.07 -19.65
CA ARG A 121 5.79 -12.34 -19.24
C ARG A 121 5.96 -12.35 -17.73
N LEU A 122 5.36 -11.40 -17.02
CA LEU A 122 5.41 -11.32 -15.56
C LEU A 122 4.69 -12.51 -14.90
N GLU A 123 3.54 -12.93 -15.43
CA GLU A 123 2.82 -14.15 -15.00
C GLU A 123 3.64 -15.42 -15.20
N GLN A 124 4.48 -15.47 -16.24
CA GLN A 124 5.38 -16.60 -16.52
C GLN A 124 6.70 -16.53 -15.73
N GLY A 125 6.91 -15.49 -14.91
CA GLY A 125 8.16 -15.26 -14.18
C GLY A 125 9.33 -14.84 -15.06
N LEU A 126 9.08 -14.39 -16.29
CA LEU A 126 10.08 -14.00 -17.29
C LEU A 126 10.40 -12.50 -17.17
N ALA A 127 11.13 -12.15 -16.11
CA ALA A 127 11.53 -10.77 -15.78
C ALA A 127 12.98 -10.41 -16.23
N GLU A 128 13.55 -11.14 -17.18
CA GLU A 128 14.88 -10.86 -17.73
C GLU A 128 14.85 -9.64 -18.67
N ASP A 129 15.92 -8.84 -18.64
CA ASP A 129 16.17 -7.67 -19.51
C ASP A 129 15.07 -6.59 -19.51
N LEU A 130 14.42 -6.36 -18.37
CA LEU A 130 13.43 -5.29 -18.23
C LEU A 130 14.08 -3.90 -18.27
N SER A 131 13.50 -3.00 -19.06
CA SER A 131 13.79 -1.57 -19.00
C SER A 131 13.44 -0.98 -17.62
N ALA A 132 13.95 0.22 -17.32
CA ALA A 132 13.71 0.86 -16.02
C ALA A 132 12.21 1.07 -15.69
N ASP A 133 11.37 1.32 -16.69
CA ASP A 133 9.93 1.47 -16.47
C ASP A 133 9.24 0.11 -16.30
N GLU A 134 9.67 -0.91 -17.04
CA GLU A 134 9.18 -2.28 -16.86
C GLU A 134 9.57 -2.87 -15.51
N GLN A 135 10.74 -2.51 -14.96
CA GLN A 135 11.14 -2.89 -13.60
C GLN A 135 10.19 -2.32 -12.54
N LYS A 136 9.71 -1.07 -12.71
CA LYS A 136 8.69 -0.50 -11.82
C LYS A 136 7.36 -1.25 -11.95
N MET A 137 6.97 -1.62 -13.16
CA MET A 137 5.76 -2.43 -13.39
C MET A 137 5.89 -3.83 -12.77
N ALA A 138 7.07 -4.45 -12.86
CA ALA A 138 7.37 -5.72 -12.21
C ALA A 138 7.27 -5.62 -10.68
N ALA A 139 7.78 -4.53 -10.08
CA ALA A 139 7.61 -4.27 -8.65
C ALA A 139 6.14 -4.12 -8.23
N VAL A 140 5.32 -3.46 -9.06
CA VAL A 140 3.87 -3.38 -8.82
C VAL A 140 3.21 -4.76 -8.97
N TYR A 141 3.63 -5.55 -9.95
CA TYR A 141 3.15 -6.91 -10.15
C TYR A 141 3.50 -7.83 -8.98
N GLU A 142 4.69 -7.69 -8.38
CA GLU A 142 5.10 -8.46 -7.21
C GLU A 142 4.24 -8.15 -5.97
N VAL A 143 3.84 -6.88 -5.78
CA VAL A 143 2.85 -6.55 -4.74
C VAL A 143 1.49 -7.20 -5.05
N TYR A 144 1.10 -7.22 -6.32
CA TYR A 144 -0.15 -7.86 -6.75
C TYR A 144 -0.15 -9.37 -6.53
N SER A 145 0.92 -10.08 -6.90
CA SER A 145 1.03 -11.53 -6.75
C SER A 145 0.89 -11.93 -5.28
N LEU A 146 1.64 -11.28 -4.39
CA LEU A 146 1.58 -11.52 -2.95
C LEU A 146 0.20 -11.24 -2.34
N LEU A 147 -0.47 -10.14 -2.74
CA LEU A 147 -1.84 -9.86 -2.30
C LEU A 147 -2.84 -10.89 -2.85
N ARG A 148 -2.68 -11.28 -4.12
CA ARG A 148 -3.59 -12.21 -4.80
C ARG A 148 -3.51 -13.60 -4.17
N GLU A 149 -2.31 -14.13 -3.93
CA GLU A 149 -2.09 -15.44 -3.32
C GLU A 149 -2.81 -15.57 -1.97
N ARG A 150 -2.75 -14.53 -1.14
CA ARG A 150 -3.42 -14.49 0.18
C ARG A 150 -4.94 -14.47 0.13
N HIS A 151 -5.52 -14.09 -1.00
CA HIS A 151 -6.96 -14.00 -1.19
C HIS A 151 -7.53 -15.13 -2.07
N GLN A 152 -6.69 -15.99 -2.62
CA GLN A 152 -7.08 -17.18 -3.39
C GLN A 152 -7.13 -18.48 -2.56
N GLY A 153 -6.64 -18.43 -1.31
CA GLY A 153 -6.70 -19.53 -0.33
C GLY A 153 -8.00 -19.62 0.47
#